data_AF-A0A966SSZ7-F1
#
_entry.id   AF-A0A966SSZ7-F1
#
_cell.length_a   1.000
_cell.length_b   1.000
_cell.length_c   1.000
_cell.angle_alpha   90.00
_cell.angle_beta   90.00
_cell.angle_gamma   90.00
#
_symmetry.space_group_name_H-M   'P 1'
#
loop_
_entity.id
_entity.type
_entity.pdbx_description
1 polymer ?
#
loop_
_entity_poly.entity_id
_entity_poly.type
_entity_poly.pdbx_seq_one_letter_code
_entity_poly.pdbx_strand_id
1 'polypeptide(L)'
;MRSAARRAQAQLTTWPHLLMPEFLSAVLLLIGLTVMAWFVNAPLEEHSNPNHTPNPSKAPWYFLNLQELLLHMHPGLAGVVIPTVIIVLLMAIPYLDINSDDTGVWFSGAQGKKVFWISTVYTFFWAWALILVDEFVGVRAVIENAIPVLKISWLSEIVTQTMVPTAIMWAVAVGLYVAIAHLKPT
;
A
#
# COMPACT_ATOMS: atom_id res chain seq x y z
N MET A 1 20.69 9.31 27.24
CA MET A 1 21.56 8.43 28.05
C MET A 1 20.92 7.12 28.52
N ARG A 2 19.58 7.02 28.71
CA ARG A 2 18.90 5.76 29.10
C ARG A 2 18.89 4.67 27.99
N SER A 3 19.06 5.06 26.73
CA SER A 3 19.00 4.15 25.56
C SER A 3 20.26 3.31 25.33
N ALA A 4 21.46 3.86 25.58
CA ALA A 4 22.72 3.13 25.44
C ALA A 4 22.92 2.08 26.55
N ALA A 5 22.54 2.40 27.78
CA ALA A 5 22.58 1.47 28.91
C ALA A 5 21.60 0.29 28.75
N ARG A 6 20.39 0.52 28.19
CA ARG A 6 19.44 -0.55 27.82
C ARG A 6 19.95 -1.46 26.70
N ARG A 7 20.60 -0.89 25.67
CA ARG A 7 21.20 -1.66 24.56
C ARG A 7 22.35 -2.56 25.00
N ALA A 8 23.13 -2.12 25.99
CA ALA A 8 24.23 -2.89 26.55
C ALA A 8 23.79 -4.00 27.52
N GLN A 9 22.60 -3.90 28.12
CA GLN A 9 22.13 -4.82 29.17
C GLN A 9 21.44 -6.10 28.69
N ALA A 10 21.19 -6.29 27.37
CA ALA A 10 20.56 -7.51 26.87
C ALA A 10 20.97 -7.89 25.43
N GLN A 11 22.24 -7.72 25.06
CA GLN A 11 22.73 -8.36 23.83
C GLN A 11 22.83 -9.88 24.09
N LEU A 12 21.79 -10.61 23.67
CA LEU A 12 21.78 -12.06 23.73
C LEU A 12 22.60 -12.62 22.57
N THR A 13 23.19 -13.79 22.79
CA THR A 13 23.88 -14.52 21.73
C THR A 13 22.87 -14.93 20.66
N THR A 14 23.21 -14.71 19.39
CA THR A 14 22.38 -15.06 18.23
C THR A 14 21.91 -16.51 18.30
N TRP A 15 22.82 -17.41 18.67
CA TRP A 15 22.50 -18.77 19.05
C TRP A 15 22.44 -18.90 20.58
N PRO A 16 21.40 -19.50 21.18
CA PRO A 16 20.18 -20.05 20.57
C PRO A 16 19.02 -19.03 20.47
N HIS A 17 19.16 -17.84 21.05
CA HIS A 17 18.04 -16.97 21.40
C HIS A 17 17.32 -16.33 20.20
N LEU A 18 18.01 -16.10 19.08
CA LEU A 18 17.40 -15.59 17.86
C LEU A 18 17.10 -16.71 16.87
N LEU A 19 18.07 -17.61 16.68
CA LEU A 19 17.96 -18.63 15.63
C LEU A 19 16.86 -19.66 15.92
N MET A 20 16.63 -20.04 17.18
CA MET A 20 15.59 -21.04 17.51
C MET A 20 14.17 -20.53 17.20
N PRO A 21 13.75 -19.31 17.62
CA PRO A 21 12.47 -18.74 17.20
C PRO A 21 12.33 -18.56 15.69
N GLU A 22 13.37 -18.08 15.00
CA GLU A 22 13.35 -17.90 13.54
C GLU A 22 13.18 -19.25 12.82
N PHE A 23 13.95 -20.26 13.21
CA PHE A 23 13.83 -21.61 12.67
C PHE A 23 12.44 -22.20 12.93
N LEU A 24 11.91 -22.08 14.15
CA LEU A 24 10.56 -22.54 14.47
C LEU A 24 9.51 -21.82 13.62
N SER A 25 9.62 -20.49 13.45
CA SER A 25 8.72 -19.71 12.60
C SER A 25 8.77 -20.14 11.14
N ALA A 26 9.95 -20.44 10.61
CA ALA A 26 10.13 -20.94 9.25
C ALA A 26 9.49 -22.33 9.06
N VAL A 27 9.67 -23.24 10.03
CA VAL A 27 9.03 -24.57 10.02
C VAL A 27 7.50 -24.45 10.07
N LEU A 28 6.97 -23.60 10.96
CA LEU A 28 5.52 -23.37 11.06
C LEU A 28 4.94 -22.76 9.78
N LEU A 29 5.63 -21.79 9.17
CA LEU A 29 5.23 -21.23 7.88
C LEU A 29 5.24 -22.28 6.78
N LEU A 30 6.27 -23.11 6.70
CA LEU A 30 6.37 -24.18 5.71
C LEU A 30 5.24 -25.21 5.86
N ILE A 31 4.97 -25.64 7.10
CA ILE A 31 3.84 -26.54 7.39
C ILE A 31 2.53 -25.87 6.99
N GLY A 32 2.31 -24.61 7.37
CA GLY A 32 1.10 -23.86 7.02
C GLY A 32 0.88 -23.75 5.51
N LEU A 33 1.92 -23.42 4.75
CA LEU A 33 1.87 -23.34 3.29
C LEU A 33 1.62 -24.72 2.65
N THR A 34 2.21 -25.79 3.20
CA THR A 34 2.01 -27.16 2.71
C THR A 34 0.58 -27.65 2.95
N VAL A 35 0.05 -27.40 4.15
CA VAL A 35 -1.35 -27.70 4.48
C VAL A 35 -2.29 -26.89 3.61
N MET A 36 -2.01 -25.59 3.40
CA MET A 36 -2.80 -24.76 2.49
C MET A 36 -2.81 -25.32 1.06
N ALA A 37 -1.66 -25.74 0.53
CA ALA A 37 -1.54 -26.34 -0.80
C ALA A 37 -2.30 -27.66 -0.93
N TRP A 38 -2.53 -28.39 0.17
CA TRP A 38 -3.37 -29.60 0.16
C TRP A 38 -4.85 -29.28 -0.07
N PHE A 39 -5.34 -28.16 0.48
CA PHE A 39 -6.74 -27.77 0.37
C PHE A 39 -7.04 -26.83 -0.80
N VAL A 40 -6.05 -26.06 -1.25
CA VAL A 40 -6.20 -25.05 -2.30
C VAL A 40 -5.40 -25.46 -3.52
N ASN A 41 -6.09 -26.03 -4.51
CA ASN A 41 -5.48 -26.36 -5.80
C ASN A 41 -5.13 -25.09 -6.58
N ALA A 42 -3.95 -25.09 -7.21
CA ALA A 42 -3.57 -24.01 -8.12
C ALA A 42 -4.46 -24.06 -9.39
N PRO A 43 -5.12 -22.95 -9.76
CA PRO A 43 -5.78 -22.86 -11.06
C PRO A 43 -4.70 -22.80 -12.14
N LEU A 44 -4.56 -23.88 -12.92
CA LEU A 44 -3.62 -23.94 -14.04
C LEU A 44 -4.33 -23.45 -15.31
N GLU A 45 -3.80 -22.41 -15.95
CA GLU A 45 -4.27 -21.90 -17.24
C GLU A 45 -3.60 -22.65 -18.42
N GLU A 46 -4.07 -22.38 -19.63
CA GLU A 46 -3.47 -22.91 -20.86
C GLU A 46 -2.01 -22.46 -21.04
N HIS A 47 -1.26 -23.20 -21.85
CA HIS A 47 0.10 -22.79 -22.21
C HIS A 47 0.13 -21.42 -22.88
N SER A 48 1.15 -20.62 -22.54
CA SER A 48 1.30 -19.25 -23.04
C SER A 48 1.29 -19.18 -24.57
N ASN A 49 0.37 -18.39 -25.13
CA ASN A 49 0.28 -18.13 -26.57
C ASN A 49 0.53 -16.63 -26.85
N PRO A 50 1.63 -16.25 -27.52
CA PRO A 50 1.92 -14.85 -27.86
C PRO A 50 0.85 -14.17 -28.73
N ASN A 51 0.06 -14.95 -29.49
CA ASN A 51 -0.99 -14.44 -30.36
C ASN A 51 -2.35 -14.28 -29.65
N HIS A 52 -2.44 -14.65 -28.37
CA HIS A 52 -3.69 -14.59 -27.60
C HIS A 52 -3.45 -14.06 -26.19
N THR A 53 -3.92 -12.85 -25.91
CA THR A 53 -3.88 -12.28 -24.56
C THR A 53 -5.13 -12.71 -23.78
N PRO A 54 -4.98 -13.40 -22.63
CA PRO A 54 -6.14 -13.80 -21.83
C PRO A 54 -6.85 -12.56 -21.25
N ASN A 55 -8.18 -12.57 -21.32
CA ASN A 55 -9.06 -11.58 -20.70
C ASN A 55 -9.98 -12.30 -19.70
N PRO A 56 -9.86 -12.07 -18.39
CA PRO A 56 -9.12 -11.00 -17.71
C PRO A 56 -7.66 -11.34 -17.41
N SER A 57 -6.74 -10.41 -17.72
CA SER A 57 -5.34 -10.50 -17.29
C SER A 57 -5.22 -9.94 -15.86
N LYS A 58 -5.33 -10.82 -14.86
CA LYS A 58 -5.21 -10.45 -13.45
C LYS A 58 -3.80 -10.70 -12.96
N ALA A 59 -3.16 -9.69 -12.39
CA ALA A 59 -1.86 -9.86 -11.75
C ALA A 59 -2.04 -10.41 -10.30
N PRO A 60 -0.96 -10.88 -9.67
CA PRO A 60 -0.98 -11.38 -8.30
C PRO A 60 -1.56 -10.38 -7.28
N TRP A 61 -2.14 -10.89 -6.18
CA TRP A 61 -2.87 -10.09 -5.19
C TRP A 61 -2.03 -8.98 -4.52
N TYR A 62 -0.72 -9.18 -4.36
CA TYR A 62 0.17 -8.16 -3.80
C TYR A 62 0.39 -6.97 -4.76
N PHE A 63 0.06 -7.13 -6.04
CA PHE A 63 0.00 -6.05 -7.03
C PHE A 63 -1.41 -5.48 -7.23
N LEU A 64 -2.41 -5.88 -6.43
CA LEU A 64 -3.80 -5.43 -6.62
C LEU A 64 -3.91 -3.90 -6.59
N ASN A 65 -3.25 -3.23 -5.64
CA ASN A 65 -3.23 -1.77 -5.57
C ASN A 65 -2.59 -1.12 -6.82
N LEU A 66 -1.56 -1.75 -7.41
CA LEU A 66 -0.92 -1.26 -8.62
C LEU A 66 -1.81 -1.48 -9.86
N GLN A 67 -2.49 -2.63 -9.93
CA GLN A 67 -3.45 -2.93 -10.99
C GLN A 67 -4.60 -1.93 -11.00
N GLU A 68 -5.12 -1.57 -9.83
CA GLU A 68 -6.19 -0.60 -9.70
C GLU A 68 -5.77 0.79 -10.20
N LEU A 69 -4.54 1.21 -9.88
CA LEU A 69 -3.98 2.45 -10.41
C LEU A 69 -3.83 2.42 -11.94
N LEU A 70 -3.43 1.28 -12.51
CA LEU A 70 -3.28 1.11 -13.96
C LEU A 70 -4.63 1.12 -14.70
N LEU A 71 -5.72 0.73 -14.05
CA LEU A 71 -7.06 0.78 -14.63
C LEU A 71 -7.59 2.22 -14.75
N HIS A 72 -7.31 3.05 -13.76
CA HIS A 72 -7.93 4.37 -13.62
C HIS A 72 -7.07 5.53 -14.12
N MET A 73 -5.77 5.31 -14.30
CA MET A 73 -4.80 6.37 -14.55
C MET A 73 -3.89 6.06 -15.75
N HIS A 74 -3.24 7.09 -16.29
CA HIS A 74 -2.29 6.91 -17.39
C HIS A 74 -1.17 5.91 -17.01
N PRO A 75 -0.88 4.89 -17.84
CA PRO A 75 0.01 3.79 -17.47
C PRO A 75 1.42 4.22 -17.04
N GLY A 76 1.98 5.25 -17.68
CA GLY A 76 3.30 5.78 -17.29
C GLY A 76 3.31 6.40 -15.89
N LEU A 77 2.22 7.02 -15.46
CA LEU A 77 2.12 7.62 -14.13
C LEU A 77 1.94 6.53 -13.07
N ALA A 78 1.06 5.55 -13.35
CA ALA A 78 0.74 4.45 -12.45
C ALA A 78 1.90 3.47 -12.28
N GLY A 79 2.53 3.07 -13.38
CA GLY A 79 3.55 2.03 -13.40
C GLY A 79 4.96 2.53 -13.10
N VAL A 80 5.28 3.80 -13.38
CA VAL A 80 6.65 4.33 -13.24
C VAL A 80 6.73 5.42 -12.17
N VAL A 81 5.95 6.49 -12.32
CA VAL A 81 6.09 7.69 -11.48
C VAL A 81 5.72 7.40 -10.02
N ILE A 82 4.54 6.85 -9.75
CA ILE A 82 4.09 6.58 -8.37
C ILE A 82 5.03 5.60 -7.64
N PRO A 83 5.39 4.42 -8.20
CA PRO A 83 6.30 3.51 -7.53
C PRO A 83 7.67 4.14 -7.26
N THR A 84 8.19 4.94 -8.20
CA THR A 84 9.45 5.66 -8.00
C THR A 84 9.36 6.65 -6.83
N VAL A 85 8.28 7.41 -6.74
CA VAL A 85 8.04 8.34 -5.62
C VAL A 85 7.95 7.57 -4.30
N ILE A 86 7.23 6.45 -4.25
CA ILE A 86 7.13 5.62 -3.04
C ILE A 86 8.51 5.14 -2.59
N ILE A 87 9.33 4.63 -3.52
CA ILE A 87 10.68 4.15 -3.21
C ILE A 87 11.56 5.29 -2.67
N VAL A 88 11.51 6.47 -3.29
CA VAL A 88 12.25 7.66 -2.81
C VAL A 88 11.79 8.07 -1.41
N LEU A 89 10.48 8.05 -1.14
CA LEU A 89 9.93 8.34 0.19
C LEU A 89 10.37 7.30 1.22
N LEU A 90 10.40 6.01 0.87
CA LEU A 90 10.92 4.95 1.74
C LEU A 90 12.40 5.15 2.06
N MET A 91 13.21 5.53 1.06
CA MET A 91 14.63 5.89 1.27
C MET A 91 14.80 7.16 2.11
N ALA A 92 13.82 8.07 2.09
CA ALA A 92 13.83 9.29 2.89
C ALA A 92 13.49 9.05 4.38
N ILE A 93 12.81 7.94 4.73
CA ILE A 93 12.42 7.61 6.12
C ILE A 93 13.56 7.80 7.13
N PRO A 94 14.76 7.20 6.96
CA PRO A 94 15.84 7.35 7.95
C PRO A 94 16.36 8.78 8.12
N TYR A 95 16.11 9.68 7.16
CA TYR A 95 16.48 11.09 7.24
C TYR A 95 15.39 11.97 7.85
N LEU A 96 14.12 11.54 7.76
CA LEU A 96 12.96 12.25 8.29
C LEU A 96 12.61 11.83 9.72
N ASP A 97 12.83 10.56 10.05
CA ASP A 97 12.59 9.99 11.38
C ASP A 97 13.91 9.52 12.01
N ILE A 98 14.54 10.45 12.73
CA ILE A 98 15.84 10.25 13.39
C ILE A 98 15.64 9.76 14.84
N ASN A 99 14.39 9.68 15.31
CA ASN A 99 14.13 9.30 16.69
C ASN A 99 14.37 7.80 16.89
N SER A 100 15.30 7.45 17.78
CA SER A 100 15.63 6.06 18.11
C SER A 100 14.83 5.49 19.28
N ASP A 101 13.93 6.27 19.86
CA ASP A 101 13.08 5.82 20.95
C ASP A 101 12.03 4.83 20.39
N ASP A 102 11.85 3.70 21.08
CA ASP A 102 10.94 2.59 20.72
C ASP A 102 11.22 1.84 19.40
N THR A 103 12.45 1.90 18.88
CA THR A 103 12.88 1.07 17.75
C THR A 103 12.63 -0.42 18.01
N GLY A 104 11.88 -1.09 17.12
CA GLY A 104 11.56 -2.51 17.23
C GLY A 104 10.33 -2.85 18.08
N VAL A 105 9.63 -1.86 18.63
CA VAL A 105 8.36 -2.06 19.34
C VAL A 105 7.20 -1.70 18.42
N TRP A 106 6.50 -2.71 17.91
CA TRP A 106 5.30 -2.50 17.11
C TRP A 106 4.22 -1.79 17.94
N PHE A 107 3.62 -0.75 17.37
CA PHE A 107 2.57 0.05 18.00
C PHE A 107 2.98 0.63 19.36
N SER A 108 4.19 1.19 19.43
CA SER A 108 4.74 1.76 20.66
C SER A 108 3.87 2.90 21.23
N GLY A 109 3.70 2.86 22.55
CA GLY A 109 2.93 3.87 23.29
C GLY A 109 1.41 3.88 23.01
N ALA A 110 0.70 4.75 23.72
CA ALA A 110 -0.73 4.97 23.51
C ALA A 110 -1.02 5.70 22.18
N GLN A 111 -0.08 6.52 21.70
CA GLN A 111 -0.20 7.27 20.46
C GLN A 111 0.05 6.40 19.23
N GLY A 112 1.05 5.51 19.23
CA GLY A 112 1.30 4.60 18.11
C GLY A 112 0.13 3.66 17.82
N LYS A 113 -0.52 3.14 18.87
CA LYS A 113 -1.78 2.37 18.72
C LYS A 113 -2.92 3.19 18.11
N LYS A 114 -3.05 4.46 18.49
CA LYS A 114 -4.06 5.36 17.90
C LYS A 114 -3.78 5.64 16.43
N VAL A 115 -2.54 5.93 16.08
CA VAL A 115 -2.12 6.13 14.68
C VAL A 115 -2.43 4.89 13.84
N PHE A 116 -2.09 3.69 14.35
CA PHE A 116 -2.42 2.43 13.66
C PHE A 116 -3.92 2.29 13.39
N TRP A 117 -4.76 2.46 14.41
CA TRP A 117 -6.20 2.29 14.26
C TRP A 117 -6.83 3.35 13.36
N ILE A 118 -6.43 4.62 13.49
CA ILE A 118 -6.92 5.70 12.63
C ILE A 118 -6.53 5.41 11.18
N SER A 119 -5.26 5.10 10.91
CA SER A 119 -4.80 4.79 9.56
C SER A 119 -5.53 3.59 8.97
N THR A 120 -5.69 2.50 9.73
CA THR A 120 -6.35 1.27 9.26
C THR A 120 -7.81 1.53 8.89
N VAL A 121 -8.56 2.16 9.80
CA VAL A 121 -9.97 2.50 9.58
C VAL A 121 -10.12 3.47 8.42
N TYR A 122 -9.29 4.52 8.39
CA TYR A 122 -9.30 5.51 7.32
C TYR A 122 -9.07 4.85 5.95
N THR A 123 -8.01 4.06 5.80
CA THR A 123 -7.68 3.42 4.52
C THR A 123 -8.73 2.40 4.10
N PHE A 124 -9.29 1.64 5.04
CA PHE A 124 -10.33 0.66 4.74
C PHE A 124 -11.59 1.33 4.17
N PHE A 125 -12.11 2.35 4.87
CA PHE A 125 -13.33 3.03 4.42
C PHE A 125 -13.10 3.84 3.15
N TRP A 126 -11.96 4.51 3.00
CA TRP A 126 -11.67 5.25 1.76
C TRP A 126 -11.49 4.33 0.55
N ALA A 127 -10.81 3.19 0.71
CA ALA A 127 -10.66 2.24 -0.39
C ALA A 127 -12.04 1.74 -0.86
N TRP A 128 -12.90 1.32 0.08
CA TRP A 128 -14.25 0.89 -0.25
C TRP A 128 -15.10 2.02 -0.84
N ALA A 129 -15.05 3.22 -0.27
CA ALA A 129 -15.81 4.36 -0.77
C ALA A 129 -15.42 4.71 -2.21
N LEU A 130 -14.12 4.73 -2.55
CA LEU A 130 -13.66 5.02 -3.90
C LEU A 130 -14.07 3.94 -4.90
N ILE A 131 -13.98 2.66 -4.52
CA ILE A 131 -14.43 1.54 -5.36
C ILE A 131 -15.94 1.64 -5.64
N LEU A 132 -16.74 1.91 -4.61
CA LEU A 132 -18.20 2.04 -4.77
C LEU A 132 -18.58 3.27 -5.61
N VAL A 133 -17.88 4.39 -5.43
CA VAL A 133 -18.11 5.59 -6.25
C VAL A 133 -17.77 5.30 -7.71
N ASP A 134 -16.68 4.60 -7.98
CA ASP A 134 -16.33 4.25 -9.35
C ASP A 134 -17.38 3.34 -9.99
N GLU A 135 -17.76 2.26 -9.31
CA GLU A 135 -18.73 1.26 -9.80
C GLU A 135 -20.13 1.87 -10.07
N PHE A 136 -20.64 2.72 -9.18
CA PHE A 136 -22.02 3.22 -9.28
C PHE A 136 -22.16 4.57 -9.97
N VAL A 137 -21.17 5.45 -9.83
CA VAL A 137 -21.28 6.84 -10.30
C VAL A 137 -20.43 7.07 -11.55
N GLY A 138 -19.31 6.36 -11.69
CA GLY A 138 -18.37 6.53 -12.81
C GLY A 138 -17.77 7.93 -12.84
N VAL A 139 -16.60 8.10 -12.21
CA VAL A 139 -15.94 9.42 -12.04
C VAL A 139 -15.76 10.14 -13.38
N ARG A 140 -15.44 9.41 -14.45
CA ARG A 140 -15.28 9.97 -15.80
C ARG A 140 -16.59 10.56 -16.35
N ALA A 141 -17.69 9.84 -16.20
CA ALA A 141 -19.00 10.26 -16.69
C ALA A 141 -19.50 11.53 -15.99
N VAL A 142 -19.28 11.65 -14.68
CA VAL A 142 -19.66 12.86 -13.93
C VAL A 142 -18.88 14.08 -14.43
N ILE A 143 -17.58 13.94 -14.64
CA ILE A 143 -16.69 15.05 -14.98
C ILE A 143 -16.97 15.57 -16.39
N GLU A 144 -17.15 14.68 -17.36
CA GLU A 144 -17.49 15.06 -18.74
C GLU A 144 -18.87 15.72 -18.87
N ASN A 145 -19.82 15.32 -18.02
CA ASN A 145 -21.15 15.93 -17.99
C ASN A 145 -21.18 17.29 -17.27
N ALA A 146 -20.33 17.49 -16.25
CA ALA A 146 -20.28 18.72 -15.47
C ALA A 146 -19.57 19.89 -16.20
N ILE A 147 -18.55 19.61 -17.02
CA ILE A 147 -17.76 20.64 -17.71
C ILE A 147 -17.72 20.34 -19.21
N PRO A 148 -18.58 20.99 -20.03
CA PRO A 148 -18.68 20.73 -21.47
C PRO A 148 -17.38 21.02 -22.24
N VAL A 149 -16.53 21.92 -21.72
CA VAL A 149 -15.22 22.26 -22.29
C VAL A 149 -14.24 21.08 -22.23
N LEU A 150 -14.44 20.14 -21.30
CA LEU A 150 -13.60 18.94 -21.20
C LEU A 150 -13.85 17.95 -22.35
N LYS A 151 -14.90 18.11 -23.17
CA LYS A 151 -15.15 17.22 -24.32
C LYS A 151 -14.09 17.30 -25.44
N ILE A 152 -13.14 18.22 -25.32
CA ILE A 152 -11.97 18.28 -26.19
C ILE A 152 -11.06 17.08 -25.87
N SER A 153 -10.90 16.16 -26.84
CA SER A 153 -10.30 14.81 -26.64
C SER A 153 -8.98 14.79 -25.85
N TRP A 154 -8.05 15.69 -26.15
CA TRP A 154 -6.75 15.71 -25.46
C TRP A 154 -6.84 16.26 -24.03
N LEU A 155 -7.86 17.07 -23.73
CA LEU A 155 -8.03 17.74 -22.44
C LEU A 155 -8.87 16.86 -21.49
N SER A 156 -9.89 16.15 -21.98
CA SER A 156 -10.57 15.10 -21.21
C SER A 156 -9.60 14.02 -20.77
N GLU A 157 -8.74 13.52 -21.66
CA GLU A 157 -7.78 12.45 -21.34
C GLU A 157 -6.82 12.87 -20.23
N ILE A 158 -6.22 14.06 -20.32
CA ILE A 158 -5.32 14.56 -19.29
C ILE A 158 -6.07 14.74 -17.96
N VAL A 159 -7.23 15.39 -17.98
CA VAL A 159 -7.96 15.68 -16.74
C VAL A 159 -8.45 14.40 -16.08
N THR A 160 -9.06 13.50 -16.83
CA THR A 160 -9.69 12.28 -16.28
C THR A 160 -8.70 11.17 -15.96
N GLN A 161 -7.60 11.03 -16.73
CA GLN A 161 -6.64 9.95 -16.54
C GLN A 161 -5.37 10.36 -15.78
N THR A 162 -5.15 11.66 -15.54
CA THR A 162 -3.97 12.10 -14.76
C THR A 162 -4.35 13.03 -13.64
N MET A 163 -5.01 14.15 -13.90
CA MET A 163 -5.21 15.18 -12.88
C MET A 163 -6.18 14.72 -11.79
N VAL A 164 -7.31 14.13 -12.17
CA VAL A 164 -8.36 13.74 -11.23
C VAL A 164 -7.90 12.58 -10.33
N PRO A 165 -7.39 11.45 -10.84
CA PRO A 165 -6.92 10.38 -9.97
C PRO A 165 -5.78 10.83 -9.04
N THR A 166 -4.83 11.62 -9.56
CA THR A 166 -3.73 12.14 -8.73
C THR A 166 -4.22 13.12 -7.67
N ALA A 167 -5.16 14.01 -7.98
CA ALA A 167 -5.74 14.94 -7.01
C ALA A 167 -6.51 14.19 -5.91
N ILE A 168 -7.29 13.16 -6.27
CA ILE A 168 -7.98 12.32 -5.30
C ILE A 168 -6.97 11.60 -4.39
N MET A 169 -5.94 10.98 -4.96
CA MET A 169 -4.89 10.32 -4.19
C MET A 169 -4.21 11.27 -3.19
N TRP A 170 -3.83 12.47 -3.65
CA TRP A 170 -3.23 13.48 -2.80
C TRP A 170 -4.20 13.95 -1.71
N ALA A 171 -5.47 14.16 -2.03
CA ALA A 171 -6.48 14.55 -1.06
C ALA A 171 -6.67 13.49 0.03
N VAL A 172 -6.70 12.20 -0.34
CA VAL A 172 -6.78 11.09 0.61
C VAL A 172 -5.51 10.98 1.46
N ALA A 173 -4.33 11.13 0.85
CA ALA A 173 -3.06 11.10 1.59
C ALA A 173 -2.92 12.27 2.58
N VAL A 174 -3.28 13.49 2.15
CA VAL A 174 -3.28 14.69 3.01
C VAL A 174 -4.35 14.58 4.09
N GLY A 175 -5.54 14.06 3.76
CA GLY A 175 -6.61 13.82 4.72
C GLY A 175 -6.17 12.87 5.84
N LEU A 176 -5.48 11.79 5.49
CA LEU A 176 -4.87 10.90 6.48
C LEU A 176 -3.81 11.62 7.31
N TYR A 177 -2.91 12.36 6.66
CA TYR A 177 -1.86 13.11 7.36
C TYR A 177 -2.46 14.09 8.38
N VAL A 178 -3.49 14.86 8.02
CA VAL A 178 -4.18 15.77 8.93
C VAL A 178 -4.84 14.99 10.08
N ALA A 179 -5.46 13.85 9.79
CA ALA A 179 -6.10 13.00 10.79
C ALA A 179 -5.11 12.42 11.82
N ILE A 180 -3.84 12.23 11.46
CA ILE A 180 -2.81 11.69 12.37
C ILE A 180 -1.88 12.77 12.93
N ALA A 181 -1.75 13.93 12.27
CA ALA A 181 -0.77 14.97 12.62
C ALA A 181 -0.92 15.46 14.07
N HIS A 182 -2.16 15.55 14.56
CA HIS A 182 -2.44 15.93 15.95
C HIS A 182 -2.01 14.89 17.02
N LEU A 183 -1.60 13.68 16.61
CA LEU A 183 -1.19 12.60 17.52
C LEU A 183 0.32 12.49 17.70
N LYS A 184 1.13 13.26 16.96
CA LYS A 184 2.59 13.21 17.13
C LYS A 184 2.97 13.69 18.54
N PRO A 185 3.69 12.90 19.34
CA PRO A 185 4.35 13.43 20.52
C PRO A 185 5.43 14.42 20.05
N THR A 186 5.42 15.62 20.62
CA THR A 186 6.54 16.57 20.55
C THR A 186 7.79 15.99 21.19
#